data_AF-A0A978U035-F1
#
_entry.id   AF-A0A978U035-F1
#
_cell.length_a   1.000
_cell.length_b   1.000
_cell.length_c   1.000
_cell.angle_alpha   90.00
_cell.angle_beta   90.00
_cell.angle_gamma   90.00
#
_symmetry.space_group_name_H-M   'P 1'
#
loop_
_entity.id
_entity.type
_entity.pdbx_description
1 polymer ?
#
loop_
_entity_poly.entity_id
_entity_poly.type
_entity_poly.pdbx_seq_one_letter_code
_entity_poly.pdbx_strand_id
1 'polypeptide(L)'
;MLPAPLAILLILTILGGLFVGLRVIQRIFSPHPELVRKSLHISMGLTTLTFPWLFNDSIAVAILGGLAIAFLVAVRSVQPLNQNLGSVLHSVHRKSLGEIYFTVAVVLLFALSKGSPLLFCIPMLVLTLADAMAALIGVHYGRHQYTATAGQKSTEGSLSFFMVTFFSVHIPLLLFSPTGRAETLLIALILGLLVMMLEAIAWQGIDNFLIPIGTFLMLRAFMNLSATDLSIRLVVIGILVAFVFFYRRKTTLSDSALLGAAFIGYLSWFLGGWRWLLPPLLLFVSYPFLISWIRRRQVPLTEEERQLMPWVNPDHDAADDWQRVHDVTAVASVSAAGFLWLVMFVVNLGIASPLESRSEFLYPYTLAFAANLAVIGIAGLSPKQYWHWTNGLRVINYCLVSWALLFGTLMILEGSTRTFLWSAAGGLLGIVLVAIAYYVLQPTLRQFPTDTFNWLARTLLTLAGSAVVGIPLSLMHAYSV
;
A
#
# COMPACT_ATOMS: atom_id res chain seq x y z
N MET A 1 36.07 -10.25 10.18
CA MET A 1 34.68 -10.64 10.49
C MET A 1 34.67 -12.00 11.16
N LEU A 2 33.71 -12.26 12.05
CA LEU A 2 33.57 -13.58 12.67
C LEU A 2 33.22 -14.65 11.61
N PRO A 3 33.66 -15.91 11.76
CA PRO A 3 33.18 -17.01 10.92
C PRO A 3 31.65 -17.09 10.98
N ALA A 4 31.00 -17.32 9.83
CA ALA A 4 29.55 -17.28 9.71
C ALA A 4 28.80 -18.12 10.77
N PRO A 5 29.20 -19.37 11.09
CA PRO A 5 28.53 -20.15 12.14
C PRO A 5 28.61 -19.51 13.52
N LEU A 6 29.74 -18.91 13.87
CA LEU A 6 29.94 -18.23 15.17
C LEU A 6 29.12 -16.95 15.24
N ALA A 7 29.05 -16.19 14.14
CA ALA A 7 28.19 -15.01 14.03
C ALA A 7 26.70 -15.38 14.17
N ILE A 8 26.25 -16.45 13.50
CA ILE A 8 24.87 -16.96 13.62
C ILE A 8 24.58 -17.36 15.07
N LEU A 9 25.46 -18.15 15.69
CA LEU A 9 25.31 -18.58 17.08
C LEU A 9 25.22 -17.39 18.03
N LEU A 10 26.12 -16.42 17.89
CA LEU A 10 26.13 -15.20 18.70
C LEU A 10 24.79 -14.45 18.60
N ILE A 11 24.27 -14.22 17.39
CA ILE A 11 23.01 -13.51 17.20
C ILE A 11 21.83 -14.31 17.76
N LEU A 12 21.79 -15.63 17.58
CA LEU A 12 20.75 -16.47 18.17
C LEU A 12 20.78 -16.43 19.70
N THR A 13 21.97 -16.45 20.31
CA THR A 13 22.12 -16.30 21.77
C THR A 13 21.63 -14.94 22.25
N ILE A 14 21.98 -13.85 21.55
CA ILE A 14 21.52 -12.50 21.88
C ILE A 14 19.98 -12.41 21.77
N LEU A 15 19.40 -12.85 20.66
CA LEU A 15 17.94 -12.80 20.43
C LEU A 15 17.19 -13.69 21.43
N GLY A 16 17.67 -14.91 21.69
CA GLY A 16 17.10 -15.79 22.70
C GLY A 16 17.18 -15.18 24.10
N GLY A 17 18.31 -14.59 24.46
CA GLY A 17 18.50 -13.87 25.72
C GLY A 17 17.56 -12.67 25.86
N LEU A 18 17.34 -11.88 24.81
CA LEU A 18 16.39 -10.77 24.79
C LEU A 18 14.95 -11.26 25.00
N PHE A 19 14.54 -12.34 24.34
CA PHE A 19 13.22 -12.94 24.51
C PHE A 19 12.98 -13.39 25.96
N VAL A 20 13.96 -14.11 26.54
CA VAL A 20 13.88 -14.58 27.94
C VAL A 20 13.89 -13.38 28.90
N GLY A 21 14.76 -12.40 28.68
CA GLY A 21 14.86 -11.20 29.51
C GLY A 21 13.55 -10.40 29.54
N LEU A 22 12.95 -10.14 28.38
CA LEU A 22 11.65 -9.46 28.29
C LEU A 22 10.53 -10.27 28.94
N ARG A 23 10.57 -11.61 28.87
CA ARG A 23 9.61 -12.46 29.57
C ARG A 23 9.77 -12.36 31.09
N VAL A 24 11.00 -12.32 31.60
CA VAL A 24 11.27 -12.13 33.04
C VAL A 24 10.74 -10.77 33.48
N ILE A 25 11.04 -9.70 32.75
CA ILE A 25 10.50 -8.35 33.01
C ILE A 25 8.97 -8.37 32.99
N GLN A 26 8.36 -9.05 32.02
CA GLN A 26 6.90 -9.15 31.92
C GLN A 26 6.28 -9.83 33.15
N ARG A 27 6.93 -10.85 33.70
CA ARG A 27 6.45 -11.55 34.91
C ARG A 27 6.65 -10.74 36.18
N ILE A 28 7.72 -9.95 36.26
CA ILE A 28 8.05 -9.17 37.47
C ILE A 28 7.22 -7.87 37.52
N PHE A 29 7.14 -7.13 36.42
CA PHE A 29 6.62 -5.76 36.42
C PHE A 29 5.23 -5.61 35.76
N SER A 30 4.71 -6.65 35.11
CA SER A 30 3.44 -6.60 34.35
C SER A 30 3.25 -5.34 33.47
N PRO A 31 4.27 -4.92 32.70
CA PRO A 31 4.18 -3.71 31.87
C PRO A 31 3.11 -3.85 30.79
N HIS A 32 2.66 -2.71 30.27
CA HIS A 32 1.68 -2.68 29.19
C HIS A 32 2.15 -3.54 27.99
N PRO A 33 1.31 -4.42 27.40
CA PRO A 33 1.75 -5.35 26.36
C PRO A 33 2.41 -4.67 25.14
N GLU A 34 1.94 -3.47 24.79
CA GLU A 34 2.53 -2.68 23.70
C GLU A 34 3.99 -2.30 23.98
N LEU A 35 4.32 -1.96 25.23
CA LEU A 35 5.68 -1.60 25.62
C LEU A 35 6.63 -2.80 25.48
N VAL A 36 6.19 -3.99 25.90
CA VAL A 36 6.98 -5.24 25.74
C VAL A 36 7.22 -5.54 24.27
N ARG A 37 6.17 -5.48 23.44
CA ARG A 37 6.26 -5.76 22.01
C ARG A 37 7.21 -4.77 21.31
N LYS A 38 7.08 -3.47 21.58
CA LYS A 38 7.96 -2.46 20.97
C LYS A 38 9.39 -2.49 21.54
N SER A 39 9.58 -2.91 22.79
CA SER A 39 10.92 -3.17 23.34
C SER A 39 11.62 -4.34 22.64
N LEU A 40 10.89 -5.44 22.38
CA LEU A 40 11.39 -6.55 21.58
C LEU A 40 11.74 -6.07 20.16
N HIS A 41 10.83 -5.35 19.50
CA HIS A 41 11.03 -4.79 18.17
C HIS A 41 12.28 -3.92 18.08
N ILE A 42 12.45 -2.97 19.01
CA ILE A 42 13.64 -2.11 19.08
C ILE A 42 14.91 -2.95 19.28
N SER A 43 14.90 -3.90 20.23
CA SER A 43 16.08 -4.70 20.55
C SER A 43 16.50 -5.62 19.40
N MET A 44 15.53 -6.24 18.72
CA MET A 44 15.77 -7.03 17.51
C MET A 44 16.33 -6.12 16.40
N GLY A 45 15.72 -4.97 16.17
CA GLY A 45 16.18 -4.00 15.18
C GLY A 45 17.61 -3.51 15.42
N LEU A 46 17.94 -3.08 16.64
CA LEU A 46 19.29 -2.68 17.01
C LEU A 46 20.31 -3.81 16.81
N THR A 47 19.93 -5.04 17.13
CA THR A 47 20.77 -6.22 16.86
C THR A 47 21.03 -6.36 15.35
N THR A 48 19.99 -6.25 14.52
CA THR A 48 20.13 -6.38 13.07
C THR A 48 20.98 -5.28 12.45
N LEU A 49 21.01 -4.06 13.01
CA LEU A 49 21.87 -2.98 12.51
C LEU A 49 23.35 -3.36 12.47
N THR A 50 23.81 -4.30 13.30
CA THR A 50 25.20 -4.77 13.30
C THR A 50 25.56 -5.67 12.11
N PHE A 51 24.57 -6.16 11.36
CA PHE A 51 24.76 -7.20 10.33
C PHE A 51 25.76 -6.84 9.23
N PRO A 52 25.78 -5.60 8.67
CA PRO A 52 26.74 -5.23 7.63
C PRO A 52 28.22 -5.38 8.03
N TRP A 53 28.51 -5.41 9.34
CA TRP A 53 29.87 -5.59 9.86
C TRP A 53 30.16 -7.00 10.38
N LEU A 54 29.11 -7.81 10.56
CA LEU A 54 29.19 -9.16 11.10
C LEU A 54 29.18 -10.23 10.01
N PHE A 55 28.42 -10.02 8.94
CA PHE A 55 28.22 -10.97 7.86
C PHE A 55 28.77 -10.44 6.53
N ASN A 56 29.51 -11.29 5.81
CA ASN A 56 29.94 -11.02 4.43
C ASN A 56 28.99 -11.62 3.39
N ASP A 57 28.26 -12.67 3.75
CA ASP A 57 27.44 -13.45 2.83
C ASP A 57 25.96 -13.40 3.22
N SER A 58 25.13 -13.07 2.24
CA SER A 58 23.67 -13.09 2.35
C SER A 58 23.10 -14.46 2.71
N ILE A 59 23.78 -15.56 2.33
CA ILE A 59 23.35 -16.92 2.67
C ILE A 59 23.38 -17.14 4.18
N ALA A 60 24.40 -16.64 4.88
CA ALA A 60 24.49 -16.76 6.34
C ALA A 60 23.32 -16.05 7.03
N VAL A 61 22.95 -14.85 6.54
CA VAL A 61 21.79 -14.09 7.05
C VAL A 61 20.48 -14.80 6.70
N ALA A 62 20.38 -15.41 5.52
CA ALA A 62 19.21 -16.20 5.14
C ALA A 62 19.03 -17.45 6.01
N ILE A 63 20.12 -18.16 6.35
CA ILE A 63 20.09 -19.30 7.29
C ILE A 63 19.63 -18.83 8.67
N LEU A 64 20.21 -17.75 9.19
CA LEU A 64 19.81 -17.14 10.46
C LEU A 64 18.31 -16.78 10.46
N GLY A 65 17.84 -16.13 9.40
CA GLY A 65 16.43 -15.77 9.22
C GLY A 65 15.51 -17.00 9.16
N GLY A 66 15.92 -18.06 8.46
CA GLY A 66 15.19 -19.32 8.42
C GLY A 66 15.07 -19.96 9.80
N LEU A 67 16.15 -19.99 10.58
CA LEU A 67 16.15 -20.48 11.96
C LEU A 67 15.26 -19.63 12.87
N ALA A 68 15.32 -18.30 12.74
CA ALA A 68 14.48 -17.38 13.51
C ALA A 68 12.99 -17.55 13.17
N ILE A 69 12.63 -17.68 11.88
CA ILE A 69 11.23 -17.95 11.47
C ILE A 69 10.78 -19.31 12.00
N ALA A 70 11.59 -20.35 11.89
CA ALA A 70 11.26 -21.68 12.44
C ALA A 70 11.00 -21.61 13.95
N PHE A 71 11.84 -20.86 14.70
CA PHE A 71 11.62 -20.60 16.12
C PHE A 71 10.31 -19.84 16.38
N LEU A 72 10.02 -18.76 15.65
CA LEU A 72 8.78 -17.99 15.79
C LEU A 72 7.53 -18.83 15.50
N VAL A 73 7.59 -19.69 14.48
CA VAL A 73 6.52 -20.65 14.16
C VAL A 73 6.37 -21.67 15.28
N ALA A 74 7.47 -22.20 15.81
CA ALA A 74 7.44 -23.13 16.94
C ALA A 74 6.81 -22.49 18.18
N VAL A 75 7.16 -21.24 18.51
CA VAL A 75 6.54 -20.51 19.63
C VAL A 75 5.02 -20.37 19.46
N ARG A 76 4.54 -20.19 18.23
CA ARG A 76 3.11 -20.02 17.94
C ARG A 76 2.34 -21.35 17.91
N SER A 77 2.94 -22.40 17.34
CA SER A 77 2.29 -23.69 17.11
C SER A 77 2.43 -24.67 18.27
N VAL A 78 3.49 -24.56 19.07
CA VAL A 78 3.76 -25.49 20.19
C VAL A 78 3.18 -24.92 21.48
N GLN A 79 2.16 -25.58 22.03
CA GLN A 79 1.37 -25.08 23.16
C GLN A 79 2.21 -24.71 24.41
N PRO A 80 3.18 -25.53 24.87
CA PRO A 80 4.07 -25.15 25.96
C PRO A 80 4.87 -23.86 25.71
N LEU A 81 5.34 -23.64 24.48
CA LEU A 81 6.08 -22.42 24.13
C LEU A 81 5.13 -21.22 24.02
N ASN A 82 3.93 -21.41 23.46
CA ASN A 82 2.96 -20.33 23.34
C ASN A 82 2.53 -19.81 24.72
N GLN A 83 2.21 -20.72 25.66
CA GLN A 83 1.85 -20.36 27.04
C GLN A 83 2.97 -19.62 27.77
N ASN A 84 4.24 -19.96 27.47
CA ASN A 84 5.38 -19.37 28.15
C ASN A 84 5.94 -18.12 27.48
N LEU A 85 6.03 -18.06 26.16
CA LEU A 85 6.73 -17.01 25.40
C LEU A 85 5.80 -16.24 24.45
N GLY A 86 4.64 -16.79 24.11
CA GLY A 86 3.68 -16.17 23.20
C GLY A 86 3.17 -14.81 23.69
N SER A 87 3.14 -14.57 25.00
CA SER A 87 2.75 -13.27 25.59
C SER A 87 3.74 -12.14 25.31
N VAL A 88 4.96 -12.44 24.86
CA VAL A 88 5.93 -11.42 24.40
C VAL A 88 5.61 -11.00 22.96
N LEU A 89 5.03 -11.91 22.17
CA LEU A 89 4.68 -11.70 20.75
C LEU A 89 3.27 -11.13 20.57
N HIS A 90 2.34 -11.47 21.46
CA HIS A 90 0.93 -11.13 21.30
C HIS A 90 0.50 -10.03 22.28
N SER A 91 -0.03 -8.94 21.73
CA SER A 91 -0.93 -8.06 22.49
C SER A 91 -2.31 -8.71 22.55
N VAL A 92 -3.01 -8.59 23.69
CA VAL A 92 -4.26 -9.28 24.08
C VAL A 92 -5.38 -9.27 23.02
N HIS A 93 -5.33 -8.39 22.02
CA HIS A 93 -6.39 -8.23 20.99
C HIS A 93 -5.96 -8.39 19.52
N ARG A 94 -4.71 -8.80 19.20
CA ARG A 94 -4.27 -8.85 17.78
C ARG A 94 -3.38 -10.06 17.44
N LYS A 95 -3.85 -10.92 16.53
CA LYS A 95 -2.99 -11.88 15.80
C LYS A 95 -2.29 -11.15 14.66
N SER A 96 -1.02 -10.78 14.84
CA SER A 96 -0.17 -10.18 13.79
C SER A 96 0.91 -11.17 13.37
N LEU A 97 1.30 -11.17 12.08
CA LEU A 97 2.49 -11.90 11.59
C LEU A 97 3.73 -10.98 11.52
N GLY A 98 3.69 -9.83 12.19
CA GLY A 98 4.69 -8.77 12.11
C GLY A 98 6.14 -9.22 12.33
N GLU A 99 6.43 -10.12 13.25
CA GLU A 99 7.81 -10.57 13.50
C GLU A 99 8.35 -11.47 12.37
N ILE A 100 7.46 -12.22 11.70
CA ILE A 100 7.81 -12.99 10.51
C ILE A 100 8.09 -12.02 9.36
N TYR A 101 7.22 -11.03 9.14
CA TYR A 101 7.43 -9.99 8.12
C TYR A 101 8.72 -9.20 8.34
N PHE A 102 9.02 -8.84 9.60
CA PHE A 102 10.28 -8.22 10.00
C PHE A 102 11.48 -9.08 9.59
N THR A 103 11.45 -10.38 9.93
CA THR A 103 12.57 -11.29 9.64
C THR A 103 12.79 -11.45 8.13
N VAL A 104 11.70 -11.62 7.37
CA VAL A 104 11.76 -11.68 5.90
C VAL A 104 12.33 -10.40 5.32
N ALA A 105 11.91 -9.23 5.83
CA ALA A 105 12.41 -7.94 5.40
C ALA A 105 13.91 -7.78 5.66
N VAL A 106 14.41 -8.20 6.82
CA VAL A 106 15.85 -8.17 7.15
C VAL A 106 16.68 -9.00 6.18
N VAL A 107 16.28 -10.24 5.92
CA VAL A 107 16.99 -11.14 4.99
C VAL A 107 17.01 -10.54 3.59
N LEU A 108 15.85 -10.10 3.10
CA LEU A 108 15.73 -9.52 1.77
C LEU A 108 16.53 -8.23 1.65
N LEU A 109 16.41 -7.32 2.62
CA LEU A 109 17.13 -6.05 2.63
C LEU A 109 18.64 -6.24 2.69
N PHE A 110 19.13 -7.19 3.50
CA PHE A 110 20.56 -7.51 3.55
C PHE A 110 21.07 -7.97 2.18
N ALA A 111 20.35 -8.89 1.52
CA ALA A 111 20.69 -9.34 0.17
C ALA A 111 20.64 -8.20 -0.87
N LEU A 112 19.62 -7.35 -0.81
CA LEU A 112 19.43 -6.22 -1.73
C LEU A 112 20.44 -5.07 -1.52
N SER A 113 20.93 -4.89 -0.29
CA SER A 113 21.90 -3.85 0.05
C SER A 113 23.27 -4.03 -0.61
N LYS A 114 23.58 -5.25 -1.07
CA LYS A 114 24.84 -5.63 -1.74
C LYS A 114 26.08 -5.11 -0.98
N GLY A 115 26.05 -5.20 0.34
CA GLY A 115 27.16 -4.80 1.22
C GLY A 115 27.24 -3.31 1.54
N SER A 116 26.31 -2.47 1.07
CA SER A 116 26.24 -1.05 1.46
C SER A 116 25.61 -0.92 2.86
N PRO A 117 26.37 -0.49 3.89
CA PRO A 117 25.82 -0.33 5.23
C PRO A 117 24.72 0.72 5.27
N LEU A 118 24.84 1.81 4.51
CA LEU A 118 23.82 2.87 4.45
C LEU A 118 22.47 2.36 3.94
N LEU A 119 22.49 1.61 2.83
CA LEU A 119 21.27 1.07 2.23
C LEU A 119 20.59 0.01 3.11
N PHE A 120 21.32 -0.63 4.03
CA PHE A 120 20.76 -1.55 4.99
C PHE A 120 20.31 -0.85 6.28
N CYS A 121 21.17 -0.03 6.88
CA CYS A 121 20.96 0.56 8.19
C CYS A 121 19.87 1.63 8.18
N ILE A 122 19.75 2.48 7.15
CA ILE A 122 18.71 3.53 7.12
C ILE A 122 17.30 2.92 7.15
N PRO A 123 16.93 1.99 6.25
CA PRO A 123 15.61 1.36 6.31
C PRO A 123 15.35 0.60 7.61
N MET A 124 16.38 -0.06 8.16
CA MET A 124 16.26 -0.73 9.46
C MET A 124 16.09 0.25 10.61
N LEU A 125 16.77 1.40 10.62
CA LEU A 125 16.57 2.46 11.61
C LEU A 125 15.15 3.00 11.56
N VAL A 126 14.62 3.27 10.35
CA VAL A 126 13.25 3.73 10.17
C VAL A 126 12.25 2.71 10.72
N LEU A 127 12.38 1.44 10.34
CA LEU A 127 11.52 0.38 10.88
C LEU A 127 11.66 0.24 12.40
N THR A 128 12.87 0.27 12.93
CA THR A 128 13.15 -0.01 14.35
C THR A 128 12.66 1.12 15.25
N LEU A 129 12.94 2.37 14.87
CA LEU A 129 12.73 3.54 15.72
C LEU A 129 11.41 4.24 15.41
N ALA A 130 11.10 4.51 14.14
CA ALA A 130 9.93 5.32 13.79
C ALA A 130 8.62 4.58 14.11
N ASP A 131 8.52 3.29 13.77
CA ASP A 131 7.35 2.46 14.08
C ASP A 131 7.15 2.28 15.60
N ALA A 132 8.23 2.14 16.36
CA ALA A 132 8.13 2.03 17.82
C ALA A 132 7.71 3.36 18.47
N MET A 133 8.34 4.46 18.07
CA MET A 133 8.03 5.78 18.61
C MET A 133 6.60 6.22 18.27
N ALA A 134 6.14 5.98 17.04
CA ALA A 134 4.78 6.28 16.62
C ALA A 134 3.73 5.56 17.48
N ALA A 135 3.96 4.28 17.77
CA ALA A 135 3.06 3.49 18.62
C ALA A 135 3.09 3.98 20.08
N LEU A 136 4.28 4.21 20.65
CA LEU A 136 4.42 4.65 22.05
C LEU A 136 3.83 6.04 22.26
N ILE A 137 4.11 7.00 21.37
CA ILE A 137 3.54 8.34 21.44
C ILE A 137 2.04 8.30 21.16
N GLY A 138 1.59 7.49 20.20
CA GLY A 138 0.17 7.35 19.90
C GLY A 138 -0.65 6.82 21.08
N VAL A 139 -0.09 5.90 21.87
CA VAL A 139 -0.76 5.35 23.06
C VAL A 139 -0.81 6.36 24.21
N HIS A 140 0.25 7.14 24.46
CA HIS A 140 0.33 8.00 25.64
C HIS A 140 -0.13 9.45 25.38
N TYR A 141 0.00 9.94 24.15
CA TYR A 141 -0.22 11.35 23.79
C TYR A 141 -1.21 11.54 22.62
N GLY A 142 -1.75 10.47 22.05
CA GLY A 142 -2.68 10.53 20.91
C GLY A 142 -4.01 11.17 21.29
N ARG A 143 -4.17 12.47 21.01
CA ARG A 143 -5.44 13.20 21.22
C ARG A 143 -6.29 13.23 19.97
N HIS A 144 -5.67 13.34 18.79
CA HIS A 144 -6.38 13.44 17.52
C HIS A 144 -6.32 12.09 16.80
N GLN A 145 -7.32 11.25 17.09
CA GLN A 145 -7.44 9.93 16.49
C GLN A 145 -8.14 9.99 15.14
N TYR A 146 -7.69 9.16 14.20
CA TYR A 146 -8.33 8.93 12.92
C TYR A 146 -8.45 7.43 12.66
N THR A 147 -9.52 7.05 11.95
CA THR A 147 -9.79 5.66 11.61
C THR A 147 -8.79 5.18 10.56
N ALA A 148 -8.01 4.16 10.92
CA ALA A 148 -7.17 3.39 10.01
C ALA A 148 -7.76 1.99 9.78
N THR A 149 -7.34 1.31 8.72
CA THR A 149 -7.91 0.02 8.27
C THR A 149 -7.90 -1.09 9.33
N ALA A 150 -7.04 -1.02 10.35
CA ALA A 150 -6.96 -2.05 11.38
C ALA A 150 -6.95 -1.50 12.81
N GLY A 151 -7.54 -0.31 13.01
CA GLY A 151 -7.71 0.33 14.31
C GLY A 151 -7.66 1.86 14.26
N GLN A 152 -7.60 2.50 15.43
CA GLN A 152 -7.37 3.94 15.52
C GLN A 152 -5.86 4.24 15.44
N LYS A 153 -5.49 5.24 14.65
CA LYS A 153 -4.16 5.85 14.66
C LYS A 153 -4.28 7.30 15.13
N SER A 154 -3.17 7.94 15.50
CA SER A 154 -3.17 9.32 15.97
C SER A 154 -2.27 10.20 15.11
N THR A 155 -2.65 11.46 14.93
CA THR A 155 -1.82 12.42 14.21
C THR A 155 -0.48 12.66 14.91
N GLU A 156 -0.45 12.58 16.24
CA GLU A 156 0.74 12.70 17.07
C GLU A 156 1.70 11.53 16.82
N GLY A 157 1.16 10.31 16.70
CA GLY A 157 1.92 9.13 16.30
C GLY A 157 2.51 9.27 14.89
N SER A 158 1.73 9.74 13.91
CA SER A 158 2.22 9.98 12.54
C SER A 158 3.29 11.07 12.48
N LEU A 159 3.13 12.17 13.23
CA LEU A 159 4.14 13.23 13.32
C LEU A 159 5.43 12.71 13.95
N SER A 160 5.32 11.91 15.01
CA SER A 160 6.48 11.22 15.60
C SER A 160 7.15 10.30 14.58
N PHE A 161 6.38 9.52 13.83
CA PHE A 161 6.92 8.65 12.78
C PHE A 161 7.72 9.47 11.77
N PHE A 162 7.12 10.53 11.23
CA PHE A 162 7.76 11.44 10.28
C PHE A 162 9.09 11.99 10.81
N MET A 163 9.11 12.52 12.03
CA MET A 163 10.32 13.12 12.62
C MET A 163 11.42 12.10 12.84
N VAL A 164 11.08 10.91 13.37
CA VAL A 164 12.07 9.85 13.59
C VAL A 164 12.59 9.30 12.27
N THR A 165 11.74 9.12 11.26
CA THR A 165 12.16 8.76 9.90
C THR A 165 13.08 9.83 9.31
N PHE A 166 12.73 11.11 9.45
CA PHE A 166 13.54 12.23 8.98
C PHE A 166 14.96 12.15 9.54
N PHE A 167 15.12 12.03 10.86
CA PHE A 167 16.45 11.94 11.47
C PHE A 167 17.17 10.64 11.14
N SER A 168 16.45 9.51 11.06
CA SER A 168 17.00 8.20 10.69
C SER A 168 17.54 8.16 9.26
N VAL A 169 17.05 9.03 8.39
CA VAL A 169 17.54 9.20 7.01
C VAL A 169 18.61 10.30 6.95
N HIS A 170 18.32 11.48 7.51
CA HIS A 170 19.15 12.67 7.35
C HIS A 170 20.54 12.50 7.98
N ILE A 171 20.59 12.01 9.22
CA ILE A 171 21.86 11.92 9.97
C ILE A 171 22.83 10.94 9.31
N PRO A 172 22.43 9.69 8.97
CA PRO A 172 23.38 8.77 8.35
C PRO A 172 23.83 9.20 6.97
N LEU A 173 22.94 9.78 6.15
CA LEU A 173 23.34 10.31 4.85
C LEU A 173 24.31 11.48 4.99
N LEU A 174 24.02 12.45 5.87
CA LEU A 174 24.87 13.62 6.05
C LEU A 174 26.27 13.27 6.56
N LEU A 175 26.39 12.26 7.42
CA LEU A 175 27.65 11.91 8.08
C LEU A 175 28.46 10.83 7.35
N PHE A 176 27.80 9.91 6.63
CA PHE A 176 28.45 8.72 6.09
C PHE A 176 28.29 8.55 4.58
N SER A 177 27.68 9.51 3.88
CA SER A 177 27.61 9.51 2.41
C SER A 177 28.23 10.79 1.81
N PRO A 178 28.63 10.77 0.53
CA PRO A 178 29.08 11.96 -0.18
C PRO A 178 27.92 12.85 -0.67
N THR A 179 26.67 12.56 -0.28
CA THR A 179 25.48 13.27 -0.74
C THR A 179 25.49 14.71 -0.20
N GLY A 180 25.17 15.69 -1.05
CA GLY A 180 25.17 17.10 -0.65
C GLY A 180 24.17 17.44 0.46
N ARG A 181 24.41 18.55 1.18
CA ARG A 181 23.62 18.93 2.35
C ARG A 181 22.15 19.20 2.02
N ALA A 182 21.89 19.83 0.88
CA ALA A 182 20.54 20.11 0.43
C ALA A 182 19.82 18.80 0.03
N GLU A 183 20.52 17.92 -0.67
CA GLU A 183 20.03 16.63 -1.12
C GLU A 183 19.67 15.73 0.07
N THR A 184 20.55 15.62 1.09
CA THR A 184 20.25 14.80 2.28
C THR A 184 19.06 15.34 3.07
N LEU A 185 18.88 16.66 3.14
CA LEU A 185 17.70 17.28 3.75
C LEU A 185 16.42 16.94 2.97
N LEU A 186 16.44 17.13 1.65
CA LEU A 186 15.29 16.86 0.78
C LEU A 186 14.92 15.37 0.75
N ILE A 187 15.91 14.47 0.67
CA ILE A 187 15.69 13.02 0.74
C ILE A 187 15.00 12.65 2.06
N ALA A 188 15.46 13.20 3.18
CA ALA A 188 14.87 12.94 4.49
C ALA A 188 13.43 13.45 4.61
N LEU A 189 13.13 14.64 4.08
CA LEU A 189 11.76 15.17 4.05
C LEU A 189 10.84 14.29 3.20
N ILE A 190 11.27 13.94 1.99
CA ILE A 190 10.48 13.14 1.04
C ILE A 190 10.23 11.73 1.62
N LEU A 191 11.28 11.05 2.12
CA LEU A 191 11.14 9.73 2.72
C LEU A 191 10.32 9.78 4.02
N GLY A 192 10.48 10.81 4.85
CA GLY A 192 9.64 11.03 6.03
C GLY A 192 8.15 11.04 5.66
N LEU A 193 7.76 11.82 4.66
CA LEU A 193 6.37 11.91 4.21
C LEU A 193 5.88 10.59 3.60
N LEU A 194 6.62 10.02 2.66
CA LEU A 194 6.21 8.82 1.93
C LEU A 194 6.10 7.60 2.84
N VAL A 195 7.05 7.40 3.73
CA VAL A 195 7.06 6.23 4.62
C VAL A 195 6.04 6.41 5.75
N MET A 196 5.78 7.64 6.21
CA MET A 196 4.64 7.92 7.10
C MET A 196 3.30 7.59 6.42
N MET A 197 3.12 7.95 5.15
CA MET A 197 1.93 7.56 4.39
C MET A 197 1.84 6.04 4.24
N LEU A 198 2.97 5.37 3.99
CA LEU A 198 3.05 3.91 3.88
C LEU A 198 2.71 3.20 5.21
N GLU A 199 3.15 3.75 6.33
CA GLU A 199 2.76 3.31 7.67
C GLU A 199 1.25 3.47 7.86
N ALA A 200 0.68 4.64 7.51
CA ALA A 200 -0.73 4.94 7.71
C ALA A 200 -1.67 3.98 6.94
N ILE A 201 -1.20 3.46 5.80
CA ILE A 201 -1.95 2.52 4.96
C ILE A 201 -1.69 1.05 5.29
N ALA A 202 -0.60 0.72 5.96
CA ALA A 202 -0.28 -0.67 6.28
C ALA A 202 -1.23 -1.27 7.33
N TRP A 203 -1.56 -2.56 7.18
CA TRP A 203 -2.44 -3.31 8.07
C TRP A 203 -1.82 -4.65 8.50
N GLN A 204 -2.32 -5.23 9.60
CA GLN A 204 -1.98 -6.60 10.04
C GLN A 204 -0.46 -6.93 10.18
N GLY A 205 0.38 -5.93 10.47
CA GLY A 205 1.82 -6.14 10.63
C GLY A 205 2.63 -6.15 9.32
N ILE A 206 1.99 -5.89 8.17
CA ILE A 206 2.67 -5.82 6.87
C ILE A 206 3.60 -4.59 6.78
N ASP A 207 3.40 -3.59 7.63
CA ASP A 207 4.30 -2.45 7.85
C ASP A 207 5.74 -2.91 8.13
N ASN A 208 5.91 -3.97 8.91
CA ASN A 208 7.22 -4.56 9.20
C ASN A 208 7.97 -5.08 7.96
N PHE A 209 7.27 -5.23 6.82
CA PHE A 209 7.88 -5.54 5.53
C PHE A 209 7.89 -4.32 4.59
N LEU A 210 6.76 -3.61 4.48
CA LEU A 210 6.62 -2.50 3.53
C LEU A 210 7.52 -1.31 3.89
N ILE A 211 7.65 -0.95 5.17
CA ILE A 211 8.47 0.17 5.63
C ILE A 211 9.94 0.00 5.23
N PRO A 212 10.66 -1.07 5.60
CA PRO A 212 12.07 -1.21 5.26
C PRO A 212 12.28 -1.38 3.75
N ILE A 213 11.46 -2.18 3.05
CA ILE A 213 11.64 -2.39 1.62
C ILE A 213 11.30 -1.12 0.82
N GLY A 214 10.21 -0.43 1.17
CA GLY A 214 9.82 0.84 0.58
C GLY A 214 10.88 1.92 0.79
N THR A 215 11.39 2.04 2.03
CA THR A 215 12.48 2.99 2.35
C THR A 215 13.73 2.68 1.53
N PHE A 216 14.14 1.41 1.41
CA PHE A 216 15.29 1.01 0.60
C PHE A 216 15.13 1.39 -0.88
N LEU A 217 13.99 1.04 -1.49
CA LEU A 217 13.74 1.29 -2.91
C LEU A 217 13.73 2.78 -3.22
N MET A 218 13.04 3.58 -2.40
CA MET A 218 12.96 5.02 -2.56
C MET A 218 14.30 5.70 -2.28
N LEU A 219 15.00 5.30 -1.21
CA LEU A 219 16.34 5.80 -0.89
C LEU A 219 17.30 5.56 -2.06
N ARG A 220 17.36 4.34 -2.57
CA ARG A 220 18.20 3.98 -3.72
C ARG A 220 17.87 4.81 -4.95
N ALA A 221 16.59 5.11 -5.18
CA ALA A 221 16.16 5.94 -6.31
C ALA A 221 16.45 7.43 -6.13
N PHE A 222 16.60 7.92 -4.90
CA PHE A 222 16.78 9.34 -4.61
C PHE A 222 18.24 9.76 -4.37
N MET A 223 19.12 8.86 -3.90
CA MET A 223 20.49 9.21 -3.50
C MET A 223 21.36 9.84 -4.60
N ASN A 224 21.04 9.60 -5.87
CA ASN A 224 21.81 10.11 -7.02
C ASN A 224 21.11 11.28 -7.74
N LEU A 225 20.01 11.81 -7.19
CA LEU A 225 19.27 12.91 -7.79
C LEU A 225 19.83 14.26 -7.35
N SER A 226 19.70 15.26 -8.23
CA SER A 226 20.05 16.64 -7.91
C SER A 226 19.07 17.24 -6.90
N ALA A 227 19.50 18.28 -6.16
CA ALA A 227 18.60 19.03 -5.29
C ALA A 227 17.37 19.58 -6.05
N THR A 228 17.51 19.95 -7.32
CA THR A 228 16.40 20.41 -8.16
C THR A 228 15.38 19.30 -8.38
N ASP A 229 15.82 18.10 -8.78
CA ASP A 229 14.91 16.96 -9.00
C ASP A 229 14.20 16.54 -7.72
N LEU A 230 14.93 16.52 -6.60
CA LEU A 230 14.37 16.24 -5.28
C LEU A 230 13.34 17.32 -4.89
N SER A 231 13.62 18.59 -5.16
CA SER A 231 12.66 19.69 -4.91
C SER A 231 11.38 19.51 -5.71
N ILE A 232 11.47 19.12 -6.99
CA ILE A 232 10.28 18.81 -7.81
C ILE A 232 9.46 17.69 -7.18
N ARG A 233 10.11 16.62 -6.72
CA ARG A 233 9.42 15.49 -6.05
C ARG A 233 8.72 15.92 -4.77
N LEU A 234 9.38 16.75 -3.95
CA LEU A 234 8.80 17.32 -2.73
C LEU A 234 7.59 18.21 -3.03
N VAL A 235 7.66 19.02 -4.08
CA VAL A 235 6.52 19.84 -4.52
C VAL A 235 5.37 18.97 -5.00
N VAL A 236 5.64 17.92 -5.79
CA VAL A 236 4.59 17.03 -6.30
C VAL A 236 3.87 16.29 -5.18
N ILE A 237 4.58 15.73 -4.21
CA ILE A 237 3.93 15.10 -3.05
C ILE A 237 3.13 16.12 -2.23
N GLY A 238 3.66 17.34 -2.05
CA GLY A 238 2.96 18.44 -1.38
C GLY A 238 1.65 18.80 -2.08
N ILE A 239 1.67 18.95 -3.41
CA ILE A 239 0.48 19.21 -4.23
C ILE A 239 -0.54 18.07 -4.12
N LEU A 240 -0.10 16.82 -4.21
CA LEU A 240 -1.00 15.66 -4.11
C LEU A 240 -1.67 15.57 -2.73
N VAL A 241 -0.90 15.74 -1.66
CA VAL A 241 -1.42 15.72 -0.28
C VAL A 241 -2.38 16.89 -0.07
N ALA A 242 -2.03 18.11 -0.50
CA ALA A 242 -2.90 19.27 -0.41
C ALA A 242 -4.21 19.07 -1.19
N PHE A 243 -4.11 18.58 -2.43
CA PHE A 243 -5.26 18.27 -3.27
C PHE A 243 -6.21 17.28 -2.59
N VAL A 244 -5.69 16.15 -2.11
CA VAL A 244 -6.49 15.13 -1.40
C VAL A 244 -7.10 15.70 -0.12
N PHE A 245 -6.35 16.49 0.65
CA PHE A 245 -6.83 17.12 1.88
C PHE A 245 -8.00 18.08 1.62
N PHE A 246 -7.91 18.93 0.60
CA PHE A 246 -9.01 19.84 0.25
C PHE A 246 -10.19 19.10 -0.39
N TYR A 247 -9.92 18.01 -1.11
CA TYR A 247 -10.95 17.20 -1.76
C TYR A 247 -11.67 16.24 -0.81
N ARG A 248 -11.14 15.99 0.40
CA ARG A 248 -11.66 15.01 1.38
C ARG A 248 -13.15 15.10 1.68
N ARG A 249 -13.74 16.30 1.63
CA ARG A 249 -15.17 16.52 1.93
C ARG A 249 -16.10 16.06 0.80
N LYS A 250 -15.56 15.83 -0.39
CA LYS A 250 -16.31 15.36 -1.56
C LYS A 250 -16.24 13.83 -1.71
N THR A 251 -15.37 13.16 -0.98
CA THR A 251 -15.09 11.73 -1.10
C THR A 251 -15.74 10.91 0.02
N THR A 252 -15.97 9.64 -0.25
CA THR A 252 -16.40 8.64 0.75
C THR A 252 -15.23 7.82 1.32
N LEU A 253 -13.98 8.25 1.07
CA LEU A 253 -12.77 7.60 1.57
C LEU A 253 -12.49 7.98 3.03
N SER A 254 -11.97 7.03 3.82
CA SER A 254 -11.42 7.30 5.14
C SER A 254 -10.14 8.14 5.05
N ASP A 255 -9.69 8.72 6.16
CA ASP A 255 -8.46 9.53 6.18
C ASP A 255 -7.22 8.70 5.79
N SER A 256 -7.13 7.43 6.21
CA SER A 256 -6.07 6.53 5.78
C SER A 256 -6.17 6.16 4.30
N ALA A 257 -7.37 5.99 3.76
CA ALA A 257 -7.59 5.69 2.35
C ALA A 257 -7.25 6.90 1.44
N LEU A 258 -7.51 8.12 1.92
CA LEU A 258 -7.07 9.35 1.27
C LEU A 258 -5.54 9.43 1.19
N LEU A 259 -4.83 9.14 2.29
CA LEU A 259 -3.37 9.04 2.26
C LEU A 259 -2.89 7.95 1.30
N GLY A 260 -3.59 6.81 1.23
CA GLY A 260 -3.32 5.76 0.24
C GLY A 260 -3.50 6.23 -1.19
N ALA A 261 -4.58 6.97 -1.50
CA ALA A 261 -4.79 7.52 -2.83
C ALA A 261 -3.68 8.51 -3.23
N ALA A 262 -3.27 9.39 -2.31
CA ALA A 262 -2.13 10.29 -2.54
C ALA A 262 -0.82 9.52 -2.76
N PHE A 263 -0.58 8.45 -1.99
CA PHE A 263 0.61 7.59 -2.13
C PHE A 263 0.64 6.88 -3.47
N ILE A 264 -0.47 6.28 -3.89
CA ILE A 264 -0.65 5.60 -5.18
C ILE A 264 -0.47 6.61 -6.35
N GLY A 265 -1.05 7.80 -6.24
CA GLY A 265 -0.86 8.87 -7.21
C GLY A 265 0.61 9.27 -7.33
N TYR A 266 1.29 9.47 -6.19
CA TYR A 266 2.71 9.79 -6.17
C TYR A 266 3.55 8.69 -6.81
N LEU A 267 3.31 7.41 -6.46
CA LEU A 267 4.04 6.28 -7.05
C LEU A 267 3.81 6.17 -8.57
N SER A 268 2.59 6.41 -9.04
CA SER A 268 2.27 6.38 -10.48
C SER A 268 3.04 7.47 -11.23
N TRP A 269 3.07 8.69 -10.69
CA TRP A 269 3.89 9.78 -11.21
C TRP A 269 5.40 9.50 -11.11
N PHE A 270 5.84 8.97 -9.98
CA PHE A 270 7.24 8.73 -9.67
C PHE A 270 7.86 7.70 -10.62
N LEU A 271 7.14 6.61 -10.90
CA LEU A 271 7.62 5.49 -11.74
C LEU A 271 7.38 5.74 -13.24
N GLY A 272 6.24 6.32 -13.62
CA GLY A 272 5.84 6.45 -15.01
C GLY A 272 5.78 7.89 -15.55
N GLY A 273 5.85 8.90 -14.68
CA GLY A 273 5.66 10.31 -15.06
C GLY A 273 4.19 10.75 -15.08
N TRP A 274 3.94 11.97 -15.54
CA TRP A 274 2.61 12.61 -15.47
C TRP A 274 1.51 11.84 -16.21
N ARG A 275 1.84 11.15 -17.31
CA ARG A 275 0.89 10.34 -18.08
C ARG A 275 0.27 9.22 -17.24
N TRP A 276 1.04 8.63 -16.33
CA TRP A 276 0.61 7.55 -15.44
C TRP A 276 -0.15 8.06 -14.21
N LEU A 277 0.01 9.32 -13.84
CA LEU A 277 -0.81 9.96 -12.79
C LEU A 277 -2.25 10.20 -13.24
N LEU A 278 -2.48 10.43 -14.54
CA LEU A 278 -3.79 10.82 -15.06
C LEU A 278 -4.90 9.80 -14.75
N PRO A 279 -4.77 8.49 -15.04
CA PRO A 279 -5.86 7.53 -14.78
C PRO A 279 -6.31 7.45 -13.31
N PRO A 280 -5.41 7.25 -12.31
CA PRO A 280 -5.83 7.23 -10.91
C PRO A 280 -6.37 8.58 -10.44
N LEU A 281 -5.82 9.71 -10.93
CA LEU A 281 -6.32 11.05 -10.57
C LEU A 281 -7.74 11.28 -11.10
N LEU A 282 -8.00 10.93 -12.36
CA LEU A 282 -9.33 11.08 -12.96
C LEU A 282 -10.35 10.16 -12.31
N LEU A 283 -9.96 8.93 -11.93
CA LEU A 283 -10.82 8.05 -11.15
C LEU A 283 -11.14 8.65 -9.78
N PHE A 284 -10.13 9.15 -9.06
CA PHE A 284 -10.29 9.77 -7.76
C PHE A 284 -11.22 10.99 -7.80
N VAL A 285 -11.15 11.79 -8.88
CA VAL A 285 -12.04 12.94 -9.08
C VAL A 285 -13.45 12.50 -9.48
N SER A 286 -13.60 11.50 -10.36
CA SER A 286 -14.90 11.15 -10.96
C SER A 286 -15.77 10.27 -10.06
N TYR A 287 -15.19 9.35 -9.28
CA TYR A 287 -15.95 8.36 -8.54
C TYR A 287 -16.96 8.95 -7.52
N PRO A 288 -16.73 10.09 -6.85
CA PRO A 288 -17.71 10.61 -5.91
C PRO A 288 -18.96 11.15 -6.62
N PHE A 289 -18.84 11.63 -7.86
CA PHE A 289 -19.99 12.02 -8.67
C PHE A 289 -20.84 10.80 -9.02
N LEU A 290 -20.19 9.69 -9.36
CA LEU A 290 -20.86 8.41 -9.56
C LEU A 290 -21.58 7.95 -8.29
N ILE A 291 -20.92 7.98 -7.13
CA ILE A 291 -21.56 7.63 -5.85
C ILE A 291 -22.74 8.54 -5.54
N SER A 292 -22.62 9.85 -5.75
CA SER A 292 -23.74 10.79 -5.56
C SER A 292 -24.92 10.44 -6.47
N TRP A 293 -24.67 10.06 -7.72
CA TRP A 293 -25.68 9.63 -8.67
C TRP A 293 -26.38 8.33 -8.24
N ILE A 294 -25.61 7.36 -7.75
CA ILE A 294 -26.13 6.10 -7.21
C ILE A 294 -27.02 6.38 -6.00
N ARG A 295 -26.50 7.13 -5.02
CA ARG A 295 -27.21 7.46 -3.78
C ARG A 295 -28.56 8.12 -4.04
N ARG A 296 -28.65 9.06 -4.98
CA ARG A 296 -29.91 9.76 -5.32
C ARG A 296 -30.97 8.84 -5.95
N ARG A 297 -30.56 7.70 -6.51
CA ARG A 297 -31.44 6.76 -7.24
C ARG A 297 -31.60 5.42 -6.50
N GLN A 298 -30.96 5.28 -5.34
CA GLN A 298 -31.04 4.09 -4.52
C GLN A 298 -32.35 4.12 -3.73
N VAL A 299 -33.13 3.06 -3.87
CA VAL A 299 -34.30 2.82 -3.01
C VAL A 299 -33.78 2.52 -1.59
N PRO A 300 -34.46 2.97 -0.52
CA PRO A 300 -34.06 2.64 0.84
C PRO A 300 -33.80 1.15 1.02
N LEU A 301 -32.65 0.82 1.59
CA LEU A 301 -32.25 -0.56 1.84
C LEU A 301 -33.04 -1.13 3.01
N THR A 302 -33.51 -2.36 2.85
CA THR A 302 -34.06 -3.14 3.96
C THR A 302 -32.95 -3.64 4.90
N GLU A 303 -33.29 -4.02 6.13
CA GLU A 303 -32.32 -4.49 7.13
C GLU A 303 -31.50 -5.70 6.65
N GLU A 304 -32.15 -6.66 5.99
CA GLU A 304 -31.47 -7.80 5.36
C GLU A 304 -30.47 -7.37 4.29
N GLU A 305 -30.76 -6.32 3.52
CA GLU A 305 -29.84 -5.82 2.50
C GLU A 305 -28.66 -5.08 3.11
N ARG A 306 -28.90 -4.35 4.20
CA ARG A 306 -27.84 -3.67 4.96
C ARG A 306 -26.80 -4.67 5.45
N GLN A 307 -27.25 -5.82 5.95
CA GLN A 307 -26.36 -6.91 6.38
C GLN A 307 -25.55 -7.54 5.24
N LEU A 308 -26.05 -7.50 4.00
CA LEU A 308 -25.36 -8.02 2.82
C LEU A 308 -24.44 -6.98 2.14
N MET A 309 -24.46 -5.74 2.61
CA MET A 309 -23.66 -4.66 2.06
C MET A 309 -22.49 -4.39 3.00
N PRO A 310 -21.28 -4.90 2.70
CA PRO A 310 -20.14 -4.90 3.65
C PRO A 310 -19.64 -3.50 4.03
N TRP A 311 -20.20 -2.47 3.42
CA TRP A 311 -19.81 -1.08 3.56
C TRP A 311 -20.88 -0.25 4.31
N VAL A 312 -22.02 -0.86 4.64
CA VAL A 312 -23.04 -0.26 5.51
C VAL A 312 -22.70 -0.61 6.94
N ASN A 313 -22.47 0.41 7.78
CA ASN A 313 -22.29 0.20 9.21
C ASN A 313 -23.68 0.02 9.86
N PRO A 314 -23.99 -1.15 10.44
CA PRO A 314 -25.30 -1.39 11.08
C PRO A 314 -25.57 -0.45 12.26
N ASP A 315 -24.51 0.10 12.88
CA ASP A 315 -24.62 1.02 14.01
C ASP A 315 -24.84 2.50 13.60
N HIS A 316 -24.79 2.81 12.29
CA HIS A 316 -25.00 4.18 11.79
C HIS A 316 -26.41 4.37 11.22
N ASP A 317 -26.92 5.61 11.35
CA ASP A 317 -28.18 6.00 10.72
C ASP A 317 -28.11 5.86 9.19
N ALA A 318 -29.25 5.55 8.57
CA ALA A 318 -29.37 5.42 7.11
C ALA A 318 -28.92 6.65 6.30
N ALA A 319 -28.92 7.82 6.94
CA ALA A 319 -28.40 9.05 6.36
C ALA A 319 -26.87 9.01 6.13
N ASP A 320 -26.16 8.15 6.87
CA ASP A 320 -24.70 8.09 6.96
C ASP A 320 -24.09 6.82 6.34
N ASP A 321 -24.90 5.96 5.72
CA ASP A 321 -24.50 4.69 5.05
C ASP A 321 -23.37 4.84 4.01
N TRP A 322 -23.05 6.07 3.57
CA TRP A 322 -22.02 6.37 2.57
C TRP A 322 -20.86 7.23 3.11
N GLN A 323 -20.87 7.62 4.39
CA GLN A 323 -19.80 8.44 4.97
C GLN A 323 -18.55 7.61 5.31
N ARG A 324 -17.40 7.98 4.71
CA ARG A 324 -16.06 7.42 5.02
C ARG A 324 -15.97 5.88 4.96
N VAL A 325 -16.78 5.31 4.08
CA VAL A 325 -17.01 3.89 3.92
C VAL A 325 -15.86 3.15 3.23
N HIS A 326 -15.12 3.82 2.35
CA HIS A 326 -14.05 3.19 1.59
C HIS A 326 -12.73 3.32 2.35
N ASP A 327 -12.14 2.19 2.69
CA ASP A 327 -10.90 2.10 3.44
C ASP A 327 -9.69 1.88 2.52
N VAL A 328 -8.51 1.62 3.10
CA VAL A 328 -7.28 1.39 2.33
C VAL A 328 -7.38 0.15 1.46
N THR A 329 -8.07 -0.91 1.91
CA THR A 329 -8.21 -2.14 1.12
C THR A 329 -8.97 -1.88 -0.18
N ALA A 330 -9.96 -0.97 -0.15
CA ALA A 330 -10.64 -0.52 -1.35
C ALA A 330 -9.70 0.17 -2.34
N VAL A 331 -8.89 1.12 -1.86
CA VAL A 331 -7.91 1.85 -2.70
C VAL A 331 -6.85 0.89 -3.26
N ALA A 332 -6.37 -0.04 -2.44
CA ALA A 332 -5.38 -1.04 -2.83
C ALA A 332 -5.92 -1.97 -3.91
N SER A 333 -7.16 -2.47 -3.77
CA SER A 333 -7.80 -3.33 -4.76
C SER A 333 -7.99 -2.63 -6.11
N VAL A 334 -8.54 -1.40 -6.09
CA VAL A 334 -8.74 -0.60 -7.30
C VAL A 334 -7.41 -0.32 -8.01
N SER A 335 -6.36 -0.05 -7.25
CA SER A 335 -5.05 0.30 -7.81
C SER A 335 -4.23 -0.91 -8.24
N ALA A 336 -4.47 -2.10 -7.67
CA ALA A 336 -3.62 -3.28 -7.85
C ALA A 336 -3.47 -3.71 -9.31
N ALA A 337 -4.57 -3.77 -10.07
CA ALA A 337 -4.53 -4.13 -11.49
C ALA A 337 -3.70 -3.14 -12.31
N GLY A 338 -3.89 -1.83 -12.07
CA GLY A 338 -3.07 -0.79 -12.69
C GLY A 338 -1.60 -0.91 -12.29
N PHE A 339 -1.31 -1.08 -11.00
CA PHE A 339 0.07 -1.19 -10.52
C PHE A 339 0.83 -2.37 -11.13
N LEU A 340 0.17 -3.49 -11.42
CA LEU A 340 0.80 -4.60 -12.14
C LEU A 340 1.30 -4.17 -13.53
N TRP A 341 0.49 -3.41 -14.28
CA TRP A 341 0.92 -2.86 -15.57
C TRP A 341 2.08 -1.86 -15.44
N LEU A 342 2.04 -1.01 -14.41
CA LEU A 342 3.12 -0.06 -14.12
C LEU A 342 4.42 -0.79 -13.73
N VAL A 343 4.34 -1.85 -12.94
CA VAL A 343 5.51 -2.68 -12.59
C VAL A 343 6.05 -3.38 -13.83
N MET A 344 5.19 -3.96 -14.67
CA MET A 344 5.61 -4.58 -15.94
C MET A 344 6.33 -3.57 -16.85
N PHE A 345 5.82 -2.33 -16.93
CA PHE A 345 6.49 -1.24 -17.62
C PHE A 345 7.89 -0.96 -17.07
N VAL A 346 8.01 -0.79 -15.74
CA VAL A 346 9.29 -0.49 -15.08
C VAL A 346 10.30 -1.63 -15.27
N VAL A 347 9.85 -2.89 -15.18
CA VAL A 347 10.69 -4.07 -15.35
C VAL A 347 11.16 -4.23 -16.80
N ASN A 348 10.30 -3.96 -17.78
CA ASN A 348 10.64 -4.14 -19.20
C ASN A 348 11.59 -3.06 -19.73
N LEU A 349 11.45 -1.80 -19.29
CA LEU A 349 12.27 -0.69 -19.77
C LEU A 349 13.62 -0.50 -19.06
N GLY A 350 13.86 -1.18 -17.93
CA GLY A 350 15.11 -1.07 -17.19
C GLY A 350 15.53 0.37 -16.89
N ILE A 351 14.71 1.16 -16.17
CA ILE A 351 15.03 2.54 -15.72
C ILE A 351 15.71 3.43 -16.80
N ALA A 352 15.33 3.31 -18.08
CA ALA A 352 15.70 4.26 -19.13
C ALA A 352 14.55 5.26 -19.38
N SER A 353 14.91 6.47 -19.84
CA SER A 353 14.18 7.75 -19.74
C SER A 353 12.64 7.71 -19.93
N PRO A 354 11.84 8.32 -19.02
CA PRO A 354 10.36 8.30 -19.04
C PRO A 354 9.66 9.08 -20.17
N LEU A 355 10.40 9.80 -21.01
CA LEU A 355 9.83 10.88 -21.82
C LEU A 355 9.42 10.50 -23.24
N GLU A 356 9.93 9.38 -23.80
CA GLU A 356 9.76 9.10 -25.23
C GLU A 356 9.14 7.76 -25.62
N SER A 357 8.99 6.77 -24.72
CA SER A 357 8.35 5.52 -25.13
C SER A 357 6.82 5.59 -24.98
N ARG A 358 6.09 5.46 -26.10
CA ARG A 358 4.69 5.03 -26.08
C ARG A 358 4.67 3.65 -25.42
N SER A 359 4.38 3.60 -24.14
CA SER A 359 4.37 2.33 -23.43
C SER A 359 3.13 1.53 -23.81
N GLU A 360 3.35 0.34 -24.36
CA GLU A 360 2.33 -0.68 -24.58
C GLU A 360 1.52 -1.02 -23.30
N PHE A 361 2.05 -0.66 -22.13
CA PHE A 361 1.42 -0.90 -20.83
C PHE A 361 0.54 0.26 -20.34
N LEU A 362 0.66 1.47 -20.90
CA LEU A 362 -0.12 2.64 -20.45
C LEU A 362 -1.61 2.52 -20.80
N TYR A 363 -1.92 1.94 -21.97
CA TYR A 363 -3.31 1.68 -22.37
C TYR A 363 -4.01 0.67 -21.44
N PRO A 364 -3.48 -0.56 -21.22
CA PRO A 364 -4.10 -1.49 -20.28
C PRO A 364 -4.12 -0.96 -18.84
N TYR A 365 -3.11 -0.19 -18.41
CA TYR A 365 -3.12 0.55 -17.15
C TYR A 365 -4.34 1.47 -17.05
N THR A 366 -4.56 2.31 -18.06
CA THR A 366 -5.68 3.27 -18.10
C THR A 366 -7.03 2.55 -18.12
N LEU A 367 -7.14 1.49 -18.93
CA LEU A 367 -8.33 0.65 -19.03
C LEU A 367 -8.67 -0.02 -17.69
N ALA A 368 -7.67 -0.45 -16.91
CA ALA A 368 -7.89 -1.03 -15.59
C ALA A 368 -8.53 -0.01 -14.62
N PHE A 369 -8.06 1.24 -14.58
CA PHE A 369 -8.68 2.29 -13.76
C PHE A 369 -10.09 2.65 -14.23
N ALA A 370 -10.31 2.72 -15.55
CA ALA A 370 -11.62 2.98 -16.11
C ALA A 370 -12.62 1.85 -15.78
N ALA A 371 -12.24 0.59 -15.96
CA ALA A 371 -13.07 -0.56 -15.64
C ALA A 371 -13.45 -0.63 -14.15
N ASN A 372 -12.53 -0.22 -13.26
CA ASN A 372 -12.82 -0.12 -11.83
C ASN A 372 -13.96 0.86 -11.52
N LEU A 373 -14.14 1.94 -12.30
CA LEU A 373 -15.26 2.86 -12.10
C LEU A 373 -16.62 2.17 -12.34
N ALA A 374 -16.69 1.27 -13.34
CA ALA A 374 -17.89 0.47 -13.61
C ALA A 374 -18.15 -0.52 -12.48
N VAL A 375 -17.09 -1.18 -12.01
CA VAL A 375 -17.14 -2.11 -10.87
C VAL A 375 -17.63 -1.41 -9.60
N ILE A 376 -17.16 -0.19 -9.31
CA ILE A 376 -17.66 0.63 -8.19
C ILE A 376 -19.15 0.93 -8.35
N GLY A 377 -19.60 1.25 -9.57
CA GLY A 377 -21.03 1.49 -9.84
C GLY A 377 -21.90 0.26 -9.60
N ILE A 378 -21.46 -0.89 -10.10
CA ILE A 378 -22.14 -2.18 -9.96
C ILE A 378 -22.14 -2.64 -8.50
N ALA A 379 -21.02 -2.44 -7.80
CA ALA A 379 -20.88 -2.72 -6.38
C ALA A 379 -22.04 -2.10 -5.57
N GLY A 380 -22.42 -0.86 -5.90
CA GLY A 380 -23.49 -0.10 -5.23
C GLY A 380 -24.94 -0.52 -5.52
N LEU A 381 -25.20 -1.53 -6.37
CA LEU A 381 -26.57 -1.96 -6.69
C LEU A 381 -27.24 -2.72 -5.52
N SER A 382 -28.55 -2.50 -5.31
CA SER A 382 -29.33 -3.19 -4.25
C SER A 382 -29.35 -4.72 -4.47
N PRO A 383 -29.18 -5.54 -3.41
CA PRO A 383 -29.31 -6.99 -3.49
C PRO A 383 -30.71 -7.49 -3.89
N LYS A 384 -31.80 -6.89 -3.39
CA LYS A 384 -33.17 -7.41 -3.63
C LYS A 384 -33.62 -7.27 -5.09
N GLN A 385 -33.23 -6.19 -5.75
CA GLN A 385 -33.60 -5.94 -7.14
C GLN A 385 -32.46 -6.24 -8.11
N TYR A 386 -31.44 -7.00 -7.68
CA TYR A 386 -30.18 -7.11 -8.40
C TYR A 386 -30.38 -7.44 -9.89
N TRP A 387 -31.19 -8.46 -10.19
CA TRP A 387 -31.49 -8.92 -11.56
C TRP A 387 -32.63 -8.18 -12.28
N HIS A 388 -33.18 -7.12 -11.69
CA HIS A 388 -34.25 -6.36 -12.31
C HIS A 388 -33.73 -5.59 -13.54
N TRP A 389 -34.53 -5.51 -14.61
CA TRP A 389 -34.11 -4.92 -15.90
C TRP A 389 -33.63 -3.46 -15.78
N THR A 390 -34.18 -2.71 -14.82
CA THR A 390 -33.76 -1.33 -14.52
C THR A 390 -32.30 -1.25 -14.04
N ASN A 391 -31.80 -2.27 -13.36
CA ASN A 391 -30.39 -2.34 -12.98
C ASN A 391 -29.50 -2.66 -14.18
N GLY A 392 -29.98 -3.46 -15.16
CA GLY A 392 -29.29 -3.63 -16.45
C GLY A 392 -29.04 -2.29 -17.16
N LEU A 393 -30.04 -1.40 -17.18
CA LEU A 393 -29.86 -0.04 -17.70
C LEU A 393 -28.87 0.80 -16.87
N ARG A 394 -28.82 0.61 -15.55
CA ARG A 394 -27.81 1.27 -14.70
C ARG A 394 -26.40 0.75 -15.00
N VAL A 395 -26.22 -0.55 -15.21
CA VAL A 395 -24.94 -1.15 -15.62
C VAL A 395 -24.45 -0.53 -16.94
N ILE A 396 -25.34 -0.39 -17.94
CA ILE A 396 -24.99 0.29 -19.20
C ILE A 396 -24.51 1.72 -18.93
N ASN A 397 -25.22 2.49 -18.09
CA ASN A 397 -24.79 3.84 -17.73
C ASN A 397 -23.44 3.85 -17.01
N TYR A 398 -23.17 2.89 -16.12
CA TYR A 398 -21.86 2.77 -15.46
C TYR A 398 -20.73 2.49 -16.47
N CYS A 399 -20.99 1.62 -17.45
CA CYS A 399 -20.04 1.39 -18.55
C CYS A 399 -19.78 2.66 -19.35
N LEU A 400 -20.81 3.46 -19.66
CA LEU A 400 -20.66 4.71 -20.41
C LEU A 400 -19.89 5.78 -19.62
N VAL A 401 -20.16 5.94 -18.32
CA VAL A 401 -19.40 6.86 -17.45
C VAL A 401 -17.93 6.44 -17.34
N SER A 402 -17.70 5.14 -17.22
CA SER A 402 -16.34 4.56 -17.18
C SER A 402 -15.61 4.73 -18.50
N TRP A 403 -16.32 4.57 -19.61
CA TRP A 403 -15.80 4.83 -20.93
C TRP A 403 -15.49 6.31 -21.15
N ALA A 404 -16.31 7.23 -20.63
CA ALA A 404 -16.02 8.66 -20.70
C ALA A 404 -14.73 9.04 -19.95
N LEU A 405 -14.43 8.38 -18.82
CA LEU A 405 -13.14 8.52 -18.13
C LEU A 405 -11.98 8.06 -19.01
N LEU A 406 -12.09 6.86 -19.60
CA LEU A 406 -11.08 6.34 -20.52
C LEU A 406 -10.89 7.26 -21.71
N PHE A 407 -11.98 7.64 -22.38
CA PHE A 407 -12.01 8.53 -23.53
C PHE A 407 -11.34 9.88 -23.21
N GLY A 408 -11.70 10.51 -22.09
CA GLY A 408 -11.09 11.78 -21.67
C GLY A 408 -9.59 11.64 -21.42
N THR A 409 -9.17 10.52 -20.81
CA THR A 409 -7.75 10.23 -20.59
C THR A 409 -7.00 10.05 -21.91
N LEU A 410 -7.53 9.24 -22.82
CA LEU A 410 -6.93 8.99 -24.13
C LEU A 410 -6.91 10.26 -24.99
N MET A 411 -7.92 11.13 -24.92
CA MET A 411 -7.91 12.41 -25.61
C MET A 411 -6.75 13.30 -25.15
N ILE A 412 -6.46 13.32 -23.84
CA ILE A 412 -5.34 14.08 -23.28
C ILE A 412 -3.99 13.48 -23.72
N LEU A 413 -3.90 12.14 -23.78
CA LEU A 413 -2.66 11.43 -24.07
C LEU A 413 -2.31 11.37 -25.56
N GLU A 414 -3.30 11.12 -26.42
CA GLU A 414 -3.13 10.81 -27.85
C GLU A 414 -3.69 11.90 -28.78
N GLY A 415 -4.55 12.80 -28.29
CA GLY A 415 -5.27 13.76 -29.12
C GLY A 415 -6.30 13.10 -30.06
N SER A 416 -6.79 13.86 -31.04
CA SER A 416 -7.80 13.38 -32.01
C SER A 416 -7.16 12.64 -33.20
N THR A 417 -6.52 11.52 -32.90
CA THR A 417 -5.87 10.66 -33.92
C THR A 417 -6.79 9.53 -34.38
N ARG A 418 -6.48 8.86 -35.49
CA ARG A 418 -7.23 7.66 -35.92
C ARG A 418 -7.09 6.51 -34.93
N THR A 419 -5.92 6.38 -34.33
CA THR A 419 -5.64 5.36 -33.31
C THR A 419 -6.46 5.56 -32.05
N PHE A 420 -6.69 6.82 -31.66
CA PHE A 420 -7.55 7.19 -30.54
C PHE A 420 -8.96 6.59 -30.67
N LEU A 421 -9.59 6.65 -31.85
CA LEU A 421 -10.94 6.11 -32.04
C LEU A 421 -11.01 4.60 -31.85
N TRP A 422 -10.01 3.86 -32.35
CA TRP A 422 -9.91 2.41 -32.16
C TRP A 422 -9.65 2.03 -30.70
N SER A 423 -8.74 2.74 -30.04
CA SER A 423 -8.47 2.59 -28.60
C SER A 423 -9.72 2.88 -27.77
N ALA A 424 -10.47 3.94 -28.08
CA ALA A 424 -11.70 4.25 -27.38
C ALA A 424 -12.78 3.18 -27.60
N ALA A 425 -12.99 2.72 -28.84
CA ALA A 425 -13.97 1.68 -29.15
C ALA A 425 -13.62 0.34 -28.49
N GLY A 426 -12.37 -0.09 -28.58
CA GLY A 426 -11.88 -1.29 -27.91
C GLY A 426 -12.00 -1.19 -26.40
N GLY A 427 -11.69 -0.02 -25.83
CA GLY A 427 -11.82 0.26 -24.42
C GLY A 427 -13.24 0.08 -23.89
N LEU A 428 -14.26 0.48 -24.66
CA LEU A 428 -15.66 0.22 -24.31
C LEU A 428 -15.95 -1.27 -24.18
N LEU A 429 -15.46 -2.09 -25.12
CA LEU A 429 -15.60 -3.54 -25.07
C LEU A 429 -14.95 -4.11 -23.80
N GLY A 430 -13.73 -3.68 -23.47
CA GLY A 430 -13.03 -4.11 -22.26
C GLY A 430 -13.80 -3.78 -20.99
N ILE A 431 -14.32 -2.55 -20.89
CA ILE A 431 -15.15 -2.10 -19.76
C ILE A 431 -16.43 -2.94 -19.66
N VAL A 432 -17.12 -3.17 -20.78
CA VAL A 432 -18.37 -3.96 -20.82
C VAL A 432 -18.12 -5.41 -20.41
N LEU A 433 -17.05 -6.04 -20.86
CA LEU A 433 -16.70 -7.41 -20.47
C LEU A 433 -16.45 -7.52 -18.96
N VAL A 434 -15.68 -6.60 -18.39
CA VAL A 434 -15.44 -6.56 -16.92
C VAL A 434 -16.73 -6.30 -16.17
N ALA A 435 -17.54 -5.35 -16.64
CA ALA A 435 -18.80 -4.99 -16.02
C ALA A 435 -19.78 -6.17 -16.00
N ILE A 436 -19.95 -6.88 -17.12
CA ILE A 436 -20.82 -8.06 -17.21
C ILE A 436 -20.29 -9.17 -16.30
N ALA A 437 -18.99 -9.47 -16.37
CA ALA A 437 -18.41 -10.52 -15.53
C ALA A 437 -18.58 -10.23 -14.03
N TYR A 438 -18.29 -9.00 -13.62
CA TYR A 438 -18.49 -8.58 -12.22
C TYR A 438 -19.97 -8.58 -11.84
N TYR A 439 -20.85 -8.10 -12.73
CA TYR A 439 -22.29 -8.09 -12.51
C TYR A 439 -22.84 -9.52 -12.30
N VAL A 440 -22.33 -10.51 -13.05
CA VAL A 440 -22.75 -11.90 -12.88
C VAL A 440 -22.22 -12.51 -11.58
N LEU A 441 -20.98 -12.21 -11.20
CA LEU A 441 -20.33 -12.80 -10.03
C LEU A 441 -20.72 -12.15 -8.69
N GLN A 442 -21.16 -10.90 -8.70
CA GLN A 442 -21.38 -10.12 -7.49
C GLN A 442 -22.32 -10.76 -6.46
N PRO A 443 -23.44 -11.42 -6.82
CA PRO A 443 -24.31 -12.05 -5.83
C PRO A 443 -23.60 -13.17 -5.05
N THR A 444 -22.77 -13.96 -5.72
CA THR A 444 -21.95 -15.01 -5.09
C THR A 444 -20.86 -14.41 -4.22
N LEU A 445 -20.21 -13.34 -4.69
CA LEU A 445 -19.19 -12.61 -3.96
C LEU A 445 -19.70 -12.07 -2.61
N ARG A 446 -20.94 -11.57 -2.57
CA ARG A 446 -21.58 -11.08 -1.32
C ARG A 446 -21.83 -12.14 -0.26
N GLN A 447 -21.81 -13.43 -0.62
CA GLN A 447 -22.04 -14.52 0.34
C GLN A 447 -20.79 -14.89 1.14
N PHE A 448 -19.60 -14.41 0.72
CA PHE A 448 -18.37 -14.72 1.43
C PHE A 448 -18.22 -13.86 2.68
N PRO A 449 -17.84 -14.45 3.83
CA PRO A 449 -17.75 -13.75 5.12
C PRO A 449 -16.56 -12.80 5.24
N THR A 450 -15.61 -12.82 4.31
CA THR A 450 -14.42 -11.95 4.34
C THR A 450 -14.31 -11.11 3.08
N ASP A 451 -14.11 -9.81 3.24
CA ASP A 451 -13.97 -8.86 2.12
C ASP A 451 -12.78 -9.12 1.21
N THR A 452 -11.75 -9.84 1.68
CA THR A 452 -10.54 -10.16 0.91
C THR A 452 -10.84 -10.84 -0.42
N PHE A 453 -11.78 -11.78 -0.46
CA PHE A 453 -12.13 -12.49 -1.69
C PHE A 453 -12.80 -11.54 -2.71
N ASN A 454 -13.66 -10.65 -2.21
CA ASN A 454 -14.32 -9.64 -3.03
C ASN A 454 -13.32 -8.68 -3.66
N TRP A 455 -12.34 -8.21 -2.88
CA TRP A 455 -11.26 -7.37 -3.37
C TRP A 455 -10.37 -8.08 -4.38
N LEU A 456 -10.01 -9.35 -4.13
CA LEU A 456 -9.20 -10.14 -5.06
C LEU A 456 -9.92 -10.37 -6.39
N ALA A 457 -11.19 -10.75 -6.35
CA ALA A 457 -12.00 -10.96 -7.55
C ALA A 457 -12.08 -9.70 -8.41
N ARG A 458 -12.29 -8.52 -7.79
CA ARG A 458 -12.27 -7.22 -8.49
C ARG A 458 -10.94 -6.97 -9.19
N THR A 459 -9.84 -7.18 -8.49
CA THR A 459 -8.49 -7.03 -9.05
C THR A 459 -8.26 -7.96 -10.23
N LEU A 460 -8.61 -9.24 -10.10
CA LEU A 460 -8.41 -10.24 -11.16
C LEU A 460 -9.27 -9.95 -12.40
N LEU A 461 -10.54 -9.58 -12.22
CA LEU A 461 -11.43 -9.25 -13.33
C LEU A 461 -10.95 -8.02 -14.11
N THR A 462 -10.57 -6.95 -13.40
CA THR A 462 -10.08 -5.72 -14.03
C THR A 462 -8.72 -5.92 -14.69
N LEU A 463 -7.84 -6.75 -14.11
CA LEU A 463 -6.58 -7.17 -14.74
C LEU A 463 -6.83 -8.00 -16.00
N ALA A 464 -7.70 -9.01 -15.93
CA ALA A 464 -8.02 -9.86 -17.08
C ALA A 464 -8.67 -9.06 -18.21
N GLY A 465 -9.65 -8.21 -17.91
CA GLY A 465 -10.31 -7.38 -18.92
C GLY A 465 -9.38 -6.34 -19.55
N SER A 466 -8.50 -5.73 -18.75
CA SER A 466 -7.47 -4.84 -19.30
C SER A 466 -6.42 -5.59 -20.12
N ALA A 467 -6.10 -6.85 -19.82
CA ALA A 467 -5.18 -7.66 -20.61
C ALA A 467 -5.79 -8.11 -21.95
N VAL A 468 -7.01 -8.67 -21.93
CA VAL A 468 -7.68 -9.25 -23.11
C VAL A 468 -7.85 -8.22 -24.22
N VAL A 469 -8.19 -6.99 -23.85
CA VAL A 469 -8.39 -5.90 -24.81
C VAL A 469 -7.12 -5.08 -24.98
N GLY A 470 -6.40 -4.80 -23.89
CA GLY A 470 -5.26 -3.91 -23.90
C GLY A 470 -4.03 -4.47 -24.60
N ILE A 471 -3.71 -5.76 -24.45
CA ILE A 471 -2.53 -6.33 -25.10
C ILE A 471 -2.67 -6.30 -26.63
N PRO A 472 -3.77 -6.80 -27.25
CA PRO A 472 -3.89 -6.79 -28.71
C PRO A 472 -3.89 -5.38 -29.30
N LEU A 473 -4.57 -4.42 -28.66
CA LEU A 473 -4.61 -3.03 -29.12
C LEU A 473 -3.26 -2.34 -29.01
N SER A 474 -2.52 -2.57 -27.92
CA SER A 474 -1.16 -2.05 -27.76
C SER A 474 -0.22 -2.62 -28.82
N LEU A 475 -0.33 -3.92 -29.14
CA LEU A 475 0.45 -4.55 -30.20
C LEU A 475 0.11 -3.98 -31.58
N MET A 476 -1.17 -3.81 -31.92
CA MET A 476 -1.57 -3.19 -33.19
C MET A 476 -1.02 -1.76 -33.34
N HIS A 477 -0.92 -1.02 -32.22
CA HIS A 477 -0.35 0.31 -32.19
C HIS A 477 1.17 0.30 -32.43
N ALA A 478 1.88 -0.71 -31.89
CA ALA A 478 3.32 -0.88 -32.10
C ALA A 478 3.68 -1.22 -33.55
N TYR A 479 2.80 -1.94 -34.27
CA TYR A 479 3.00 -2.32 -35.68
C TYR A 479 2.50 -1.29 -36.72
N SER A 480 1.85 -0.21 -36.28
CA SER A 480 1.31 0.84 -37.18
C SER A 480 2.12 2.14 -37.21
N VAL A 481 3.26 2.15 -36.51
CA VAL A 481 4.35 3.13 -36.57
C VAL A 481 5.50 2.49 -37.33
#